data_AF-A0A2A4G9V1-F1
#
_entry.id   AF-A0A2A4G9V1-F1
#
_cell.length_a   1.000
_cell.length_b   1.000
_cell.length_c   1.000
_cell.angle_alpha   90.00
_cell.angle_beta   90.00
_cell.angle_gamma   90.00
#
_symmetry.space_group_name_H-M   'P 1'
#
loop_
_entity.id
_entity.type
_entity.pdbx_description
1 polymer ?
#
loop_
_entity_poly.entity_id
_entity_poly.type
_entity_poly.pdbx_seq_one_letter_code
_entity_poly.pdbx_strand_id
1 'polypeptide(L)'
;MKKLVLLPLLFLATQLMAQDGCSRFYPTEKGTSFEVTHYDKKNKVNAITAYTVGDATSDGVTYNTVVQNDKKEEIAKGSFGILCEDGGISIDFKSLFSAQMQEQYANMETSFSGTNIDLPNDLSVGQTLPDANMTMKVNMGGIGMNMTVNILNRKVEKREEITTPAGTFDCYVITYTNQFKMGMTKKFDGKQWIADGVGLVKHEDYNKKGKVLNSSMLTAFQK
;
A
#
# COMPACT_ATOMS: atom_id res chain seq x y z
N MET A 1 62.99 -24.34 29.36
CA MET A 1 61.78 -24.83 28.64
C MET A 1 60.72 -23.74 28.76
N LYS A 2 60.56 -22.90 27.71
CA LYS A 2 59.61 -21.77 27.72
C LYS A 2 58.19 -22.32 27.49
N LYS A 3 57.29 -22.14 28.46
CA LYS A 3 55.88 -22.52 28.31
C LYS A 3 55.18 -21.46 27.45
N LEU A 4 54.78 -21.87 26.26
CA LEU A 4 53.99 -21.09 25.31
C LEU A 4 52.55 -21.03 25.84
N VAL A 5 52.12 -19.86 26.33
CA VAL A 5 50.73 -19.64 26.74
C VAL A 5 49.95 -19.24 25.48
N LEU A 6 49.17 -20.18 24.95
CA LEU A 6 48.26 -19.95 23.83
C LEU A 6 47.03 -19.21 24.37
N LEU A 7 46.91 -17.92 24.05
CA LEU A 7 45.74 -17.09 24.39
C LEU A 7 44.61 -17.42 23.39
N PRO A 8 43.41 -17.83 23.81
CA PRO A 8 42.32 -18.09 22.88
C PRO A 8 41.80 -16.75 22.35
N LEU A 9 41.88 -16.57 21.03
CA LEU A 9 41.32 -15.44 20.31
C LEU A 9 39.78 -15.54 20.40
N LEU A 10 39.18 -14.74 21.28
CA LEU A 10 37.73 -14.61 21.42
C LEU A 10 37.19 -13.96 20.13
N PHE A 11 36.71 -14.77 19.19
CA PHE A 11 35.95 -14.30 18.04
C PHE A 11 34.68 -13.61 18.57
N LEU A 12 34.71 -12.29 18.62
CA LEU A 12 33.51 -11.46 18.72
C LEU A 12 32.73 -11.69 17.42
N ALA A 13 31.84 -12.68 17.42
CA ALA A 13 30.79 -12.78 16.42
C ALA A 13 29.91 -11.55 16.62
N THR A 14 30.24 -10.46 15.91
CA THR A 14 29.27 -9.41 15.64
C THR A 14 28.11 -10.12 14.96
N GLN A 15 27.02 -10.33 15.69
CA GLN A 15 25.74 -10.62 15.07
C GLN A 15 25.47 -9.39 14.19
N LEU A 16 25.79 -9.52 12.90
CA LEU A 16 25.16 -8.71 11.88
C LEU A 16 23.68 -9.03 12.06
N MET A 17 22.97 -8.15 12.78
CA MET A 17 21.53 -8.06 12.63
C MET A 17 21.35 -7.84 11.13
N ALA A 18 20.90 -8.86 10.42
CA ALA A 18 20.25 -8.62 9.15
C ALA A 18 19.26 -7.49 9.42
N GLN A 19 19.25 -6.45 8.60
CA GLN A 19 18.21 -5.42 8.67
C GLN A 19 16.90 -6.11 8.23
N ASP A 20 16.33 -6.88 9.15
CA ASP A 20 15.06 -7.57 9.00
C ASP A 20 13.97 -6.51 9.14
N GLY A 21 13.47 -6.04 8.00
CA GLY A 21 12.22 -5.29 7.93
C GLY A 21 12.24 -4.17 6.90
N CYS A 22 12.16 -4.53 5.62
CA CYS A 22 11.79 -3.60 4.55
C CYS A 22 10.54 -2.78 4.94
N SER A 23 9.57 -3.43 5.58
CA SER A 23 8.43 -2.76 6.18
C SER A 23 8.18 -3.29 7.58
N ARG A 24 7.88 -2.38 8.50
CA ARG A 24 7.23 -2.70 9.77
C ARG A 24 5.77 -3.09 9.54
N PHE A 25 5.09 -2.37 8.65
CA PHE A 25 3.64 -2.48 8.52
C PHE A 25 3.21 -3.56 7.54
N TYR A 26 3.80 -3.61 6.35
CA TYR A 26 3.36 -4.52 5.29
C TYR A 26 4.14 -5.85 5.31
N PRO A 27 3.49 -6.99 5.02
CA PRO A 27 4.16 -8.28 5.04
C PRO A 27 5.18 -8.40 3.91
N THR A 28 6.41 -8.80 4.25
CA THR A 28 7.50 -8.98 3.26
C THR A 28 8.02 -10.41 3.19
N GLU A 29 7.46 -11.30 4.01
CA GLU A 29 7.80 -12.72 4.02
C GLU A 29 7.13 -13.45 2.85
N LYS A 30 7.94 -14.11 2.02
CA LYS A 30 7.47 -14.86 0.85
C LYS A 30 6.47 -15.92 1.26
N GLY A 31 5.34 -15.98 0.55
CA GLY A 31 4.27 -16.95 0.80
C GLY A 31 3.17 -16.43 1.71
N THR A 32 3.41 -15.36 2.48
CA THR A 32 2.36 -14.68 3.24
C THR A 32 1.24 -14.27 2.28
N SER A 33 0.00 -14.54 2.69
CA SER A 33 -1.18 -14.28 1.88
C SER A 33 -2.29 -13.62 2.69
N PHE A 34 -3.08 -12.79 2.02
CA PHE A 34 -4.19 -12.09 2.66
C PHE A 34 -5.29 -11.74 1.67
N GLU A 35 -6.53 -11.71 2.15
CA GLU A 35 -7.71 -11.30 1.36
C GLU A 35 -8.23 -9.96 1.87
N VAL A 36 -8.49 -9.03 0.96
CA VAL A 36 -9.20 -7.78 1.23
C VAL A 36 -10.52 -7.80 0.47
N THR A 37 -11.63 -7.68 1.19
CA THR A 37 -12.96 -7.57 0.58
C THR A 37 -13.35 -6.11 0.44
N HIS A 38 -13.82 -5.74 -0.76
CA HIS A 38 -14.25 -4.39 -1.12
C HIS A 38 -15.77 -4.33 -1.16
N TYR A 39 -16.34 -3.26 -0.61
CA TYR A 39 -17.77 -3.06 -0.46
C TYR A 39 -18.23 -1.77 -1.16
N ASP A 40 -19.41 -1.83 -1.76
CA ASP A 40 -20.05 -0.67 -2.36
C ASP A 40 -20.72 0.23 -1.30
N LYS A 41 -21.28 1.37 -1.73
CA LYS A 41 -22.03 2.30 -0.87
C LYS A 41 -23.27 1.72 -0.16
N LYS A 42 -23.69 0.51 -0.53
CA LYS A 42 -24.80 -0.26 0.07
C LYS A 42 -24.27 -1.39 0.97
N ASN A 43 -22.97 -1.42 1.25
CA ASN A 43 -22.29 -2.45 2.02
C ASN A 43 -22.41 -3.85 1.40
N LYS A 44 -22.55 -3.93 0.07
CA LYS A 44 -22.51 -5.21 -0.67
C LYS A 44 -21.09 -5.47 -1.15
N VAL A 45 -20.70 -6.75 -1.14
CA VAL A 45 -19.41 -7.17 -1.73
C VAL A 45 -19.39 -6.77 -3.20
N ASN A 46 -18.39 -5.99 -3.56
CA ASN A 46 -18.12 -5.56 -4.92
C ASN A 46 -17.01 -6.40 -5.56
N ALA A 47 -15.95 -6.66 -4.79
CA ALA A 47 -14.81 -7.48 -5.22
C ALA A 47 -14.08 -8.06 -4.00
N ILE A 48 -13.33 -9.12 -4.21
CA ILE A 48 -12.35 -9.66 -3.26
C ILE A 48 -10.99 -9.60 -3.94
N THR A 49 -9.97 -9.09 -3.26
CA THR A 49 -8.59 -9.14 -3.76
C THR A 49 -7.77 -10.02 -2.85
N ALA A 50 -7.28 -11.13 -3.40
CA ALA A 50 -6.32 -12.00 -2.75
C ALA A 50 -4.91 -11.56 -3.12
N TYR A 51 -4.05 -11.42 -2.12
CA TYR A 51 -2.65 -11.04 -2.26
C TYR A 51 -1.77 -12.21 -1.83
N THR A 52 -0.64 -12.39 -2.52
CA THR A 52 0.41 -13.31 -2.11
C THR A 52 1.76 -12.62 -2.26
N VAL A 53 2.52 -12.57 -1.18
CA VAL A 53 3.87 -12.05 -1.16
C VAL A 53 4.77 -12.98 -1.95
N GLY A 54 5.34 -12.46 -3.03
CA GLY A 54 6.28 -13.15 -3.91
C GLY A 54 7.73 -13.03 -3.40
N ASP A 55 8.66 -13.04 -4.33
CA ASP A 55 10.08 -12.86 -4.01
C ASP A 55 10.38 -11.44 -3.51
N ALA A 56 11.21 -11.37 -2.48
CA ALA A 56 11.82 -10.15 -1.98
C ALA A 56 13.24 -10.04 -2.55
N THR A 57 13.58 -8.87 -3.09
CA THR A 57 14.95 -8.50 -3.46
C THR A 57 15.51 -7.54 -2.42
N SER A 58 16.77 -7.11 -2.58
CA SER A 58 17.34 -6.03 -1.76
C SER A 58 16.56 -4.72 -1.88
N ASP A 59 15.82 -4.53 -2.97
CA ASP A 59 15.25 -3.24 -3.37
C ASP A 59 13.74 -3.18 -3.15
N GLY A 60 13.09 -4.31 -2.84
CA GLY A 60 11.64 -4.37 -2.82
C GLY A 60 11.05 -5.77 -2.65
N VAL A 61 9.72 -5.80 -2.61
CA VAL A 61 8.92 -7.03 -2.55
C VAL A 61 7.85 -7.00 -3.63
N THR A 62 7.69 -8.12 -4.33
CA THR A 62 6.61 -8.25 -5.33
C THR A 62 5.37 -8.86 -4.68
N TYR A 63 4.21 -8.23 -4.87
CA TYR A 63 2.91 -8.78 -4.51
C TYR A 63 2.19 -9.29 -5.75
N ASN A 64 1.74 -10.53 -5.71
CA ASN A 64 0.82 -11.09 -6.71
C ASN A 64 -0.61 -10.86 -6.24
N THR A 65 -1.49 -10.50 -7.17
CA THR A 65 -2.89 -10.20 -6.88
C THR A 65 -3.83 -11.01 -7.75
N VAL A 66 -4.90 -11.52 -7.15
CA VAL A 66 -6.05 -12.10 -7.85
C VAL A 66 -7.29 -11.31 -7.42
N VAL A 67 -7.97 -10.69 -8.38
CA VAL A 67 -9.25 -10.00 -8.16
C VAL A 67 -10.37 -10.98 -8.50
N GLN A 68 -11.33 -11.11 -7.59
CA GLN A 68 -12.45 -12.03 -7.67
C GLN A 68 -13.78 -11.31 -7.45
N ASN A 69 -14.86 -11.90 -7.96
CA ASN A 69 -16.22 -11.46 -7.64
C ASN A 69 -16.68 -11.97 -6.27
N ASP A 70 -17.94 -11.70 -5.92
CA ASP A 70 -18.58 -12.13 -4.67
C ASP A 70 -18.72 -13.66 -4.52
N LYS A 71 -18.59 -14.42 -5.62
CA LYS A 71 -18.59 -15.89 -5.64
C LYS A 71 -17.18 -16.50 -5.64
N LYS A 72 -16.14 -15.69 -5.42
CA LYS A 72 -14.72 -16.08 -5.53
C LYS A 72 -14.30 -16.55 -6.93
N GLU A 73 -15.05 -16.17 -7.97
CA GLU A 73 -14.65 -16.41 -9.36
C GLU A 73 -13.65 -15.32 -9.79
N GLU A 74 -12.58 -15.72 -10.44
CA GLU A 74 -11.52 -14.81 -10.89
C GLU A 74 -12.00 -13.86 -11.99
N ILE A 75 -11.73 -12.56 -11.79
CA ILE A 75 -12.00 -11.48 -12.74
C ILE A 75 -10.70 -11.06 -13.42
N ALA A 76 -9.62 -10.93 -12.64
CA ALA A 76 -8.34 -10.43 -13.12
C ALA A 76 -7.19 -10.92 -12.24
N LYS A 77 -5.98 -10.90 -12.79
CA LYS A 77 -4.72 -11.12 -12.07
C LYS A 77 -3.71 -10.04 -12.41
N GLY A 78 -2.78 -9.83 -11.49
CA GLY A 78 -1.70 -8.87 -11.68
C GLY A 78 -0.61 -9.06 -10.64
N SER A 79 0.39 -8.19 -10.71
CA SER A 79 1.39 -8.06 -9.66
C SER A 79 1.89 -6.62 -9.60
N PHE A 80 2.42 -6.22 -8.45
CA PHE A 80 3.07 -4.93 -8.27
C PHE A 80 4.21 -5.02 -7.27
N GLY A 81 5.19 -4.13 -7.41
CA GLY A 81 6.31 -4.00 -6.48
C GLY A 81 6.05 -2.96 -5.40
N ILE A 82 6.55 -3.23 -4.19
CA ILE A 82 6.73 -2.26 -3.12
C ILE A 82 8.24 -2.05 -2.99
N LEU A 83 8.69 -0.79 -3.02
CA LEU A 83 10.11 -0.46 -2.85
C LEU A 83 10.44 -0.35 -1.37
N CYS A 84 11.56 -0.94 -0.98
CA CYS A 84 12.11 -0.79 0.36
C CYS A 84 13.02 0.44 0.33
N GLU A 85 12.69 1.46 1.13
CA GLU A 85 13.54 2.64 1.29
C GLU A 85 14.04 2.74 2.73
N ASP A 86 15.14 3.47 2.95
CA ASP A 86 15.73 3.66 4.26
C ASP A 86 14.70 4.29 5.22
N GLY A 87 14.13 3.47 6.09
CA GLY A 87 13.14 3.87 7.09
C GLY A 87 11.67 3.58 6.74
N GLY A 88 11.35 2.90 5.63
CA GLY A 88 9.97 2.56 5.31
C GLY A 88 9.76 1.90 3.96
N ILE A 89 8.53 1.98 3.46
CA ILE A 89 8.22 1.57 2.09
C ILE A 89 7.82 2.78 1.24
N SER A 90 8.15 2.70 -0.04
CA SER A 90 7.68 3.62 -1.06
C SER A 90 6.92 2.83 -2.13
N ILE A 91 5.68 3.23 -2.38
CA ILE A 91 4.86 2.62 -3.42
C ILE A 91 4.92 3.52 -4.65
N ASP A 92 5.40 2.98 -5.77
CA ASP A 92 5.39 3.66 -7.07
C ASP A 92 3.95 3.82 -7.57
N PHE A 93 3.36 4.94 -7.14
CA PHE A 93 1.97 5.27 -7.41
C PHE A 93 1.71 5.43 -8.92
N LYS A 94 2.71 5.91 -9.66
CA LYS A 94 2.66 6.03 -11.11
C LYS A 94 2.56 4.65 -11.76
N SER A 95 3.43 3.72 -11.38
CA SER A 95 3.45 2.39 -12.00
C SER A 95 2.16 1.63 -11.72
N LEU A 96 1.66 1.67 -10.48
CA LEU A 96 0.36 1.09 -10.12
C LEU A 96 -0.78 1.66 -10.96
N PHE A 97 -0.87 2.99 -11.06
CA PHE A 97 -1.95 3.62 -11.80
C PHE A 97 -1.84 3.40 -13.30
N SER A 98 -0.62 3.42 -13.85
CA SER A 98 -0.39 3.13 -15.26
C SER A 98 -0.85 1.73 -15.62
N ALA A 99 -0.55 0.72 -14.80
CA ALA A 99 -1.00 -0.66 -15.03
C ALA A 99 -2.54 -0.76 -15.05
N GLN A 100 -3.21 -0.05 -14.14
CA GLN A 100 -4.67 -0.02 -14.09
C GLN A 100 -5.30 0.68 -15.30
N MET A 101 -4.65 1.72 -15.84
CA MET A 101 -5.17 2.53 -16.95
C MET A 101 -4.68 2.07 -18.32
N GLN A 102 -3.70 1.17 -18.38
CA GLN A 102 -3.05 0.75 -19.62
C GLN A 102 -4.07 0.18 -20.61
N GLU A 103 -5.01 -0.66 -20.16
CA GLU A 103 -6.02 -1.26 -21.04
C GLU A 103 -6.93 -0.22 -21.70
N GLN A 104 -7.30 0.84 -20.96
CA GLN A 104 -8.24 1.85 -21.44
C GLN A 104 -7.59 2.86 -22.39
N TYR A 105 -6.29 3.14 -22.22
CA TYR A 105 -5.58 4.18 -22.96
C TYR A 105 -4.38 3.66 -23.79
N ALA A 106 -4.24 2.34 -23.97
CA ALA A 106 -3.12 1.70 -24.67
C ALA A 106 -2.87 2.25 -26.08
N ASN A 107 -3.93 2.65 -26.78
CA ASN A 107 -3.85 3.16 -28.16
C ASN A 107 -3.64 4.67 -28.24
N MET A 108 -3.38 5.33 -27.11
CA MET A 108 -3.17 6.78 -27.02
C MET A 108 -1.75 7.09 -26.54
N GLU A 109 -1.19 8.20 -27.00
CA GLU A 109 0.07 8.70 -26.47
C GLU A 109 -0.18 9.23 -25.04
N THR A 110 0.39 8.54 -24.06
CA THR A 110 0.22 8.82 -22.63
C THR A 110 1.56 9.09 -21.96
N SER A 111 1.57 10.02 -21.01
CA SER A 111 2.73 10.25 -20.13
C SER A 111 2.28 10.38 -18.69
N PHE A 112 3.10 9.85 -17.77
CA PHE A 112 2.83 9.85 -16.34
C PHE A 112 3.98 10.52 -15.58
N SER A 113 3.64 11.40 -14.65
CA SER A 113 4.57 12.03 -13.71
C SER A 113 3.94 12.10 -12.33
N GLY A 114 4.72 12.16 -11.25
CA GLY A 114 4.17 12.20 -9.91
C GLY A 114 5.20 11.95 -8.83
N THR A 115 4.70 11.78 -7.61
CA THR A 115 5.47 11.34 -6.43
C THR A 115 4.91 10.02 -5.93
N ASN A 116 5.74 9.27 -5.20
CA ASN A 116 5.35 7.99 -4.62
C ASN A 116 4.46 8.19 -3.37
N ILE A 117 3.89 7.09 -2.91
CA ILE A 117 3.21 7.03 -1.61
C ILE A 117 4.16 6.39 -0.61
N ASP A 118 4.67 7.22 0.31
CA ASP A 118 5.61 6.76 1.32
C ASP A 118 4.89 6.39 2.62
N LEU A 119 5.36 5.33 3.26
CA LEU A 119 4.94 4.92 4.59
C LEU A 119 6.17 4.58 5.43
N PRO A 120 6.56 5.45 6.38
CA PRO A 120 7.70 5.20 7.25
C PRO A 120 7.38 4.11 8.26
N ASN A 121 8.42 3.43 8.76
CA ASN A 121 8.35 2.36 9.75
C ASN A 121 8.10 2.87 11.18
N ASP A 122 8.22 4.17 11.42
CA ASP A 122 8.05 4.82 12.72
C ASP A 122 6.88 5.80 12.72
N LEU A 123 5.65 5.27 12.72
CA LEU A 123 4.45 6.10 12.85
C LEU A 123 4.22 6.57 14.29
N SER A 124 3.92 7.86 14.42
CA SER A 124 3.51 8.50 15.67
C SER A 124 2.18 9.24 15.52
N VAL A 125 1.36 9.22 16.56
CA VAL A 125 0.08 9.96 16.55
C VAL A 125 0.36 11.46 16.48
N GLY A 126 -0.35 12.14 15.58
CA GLY A 126 -0.15 13.56 15.26
C GLY A 126 0.81 13.82 14.08
N GLN A 127 1.54 12.80 13.61
CA GLN A 127 2.48 12.91 12.50
C GLN A 127 1.76 13.20 11.17
N THR A 128 2.27 14.19 10.44
CA THR A 128 1.93 14.41 9.03
C THR A 128 2.83 13.56 8.16
N LEU A 129 2.26 12.93 7.13
CA LEU A 129 2.99 12.14 6.14
C LEU A 129 3.07 12.92 4.81
N PRO A 130 4.08 12.65 3.96
CA PRO A 130 4.21 13.31 2.68
C PRO A 130 2.99 13.12 1.78
N ASP A 131 2.60 14.20 1.11
CA ASP A 131 1.58 14.17 0.06
C ASP A 131 2.07 13.40 -1.16
N ALA A 132 1.15 12.69 -1.82
CA ALA A 132 1.43 11.97 -3.05
C ALA A 132 0.61 12.54 -4.20
N ASN A 133 1.15 12.53 -5.41
CA ASN A 133 0.39 12.93 -6.60
C ASN A 133 0.78 12.11 -7.82
N MET A 134 -0.13 12.04 -8.76
CA MET A 134 0.16 11.53 -10.10
C MET A 134 -0.65 12.31 -11.12
N THR A 135 0.01 12.67 -12.21
CA THR A 135 -0.55 13.34 -13.37
C THR A 135 -0.37 12.46 -14.58
N MET A 136 -1.48 12.12 -15.22
CA MET A 136 -1.54 11.48 -16.52
C MET A 136 -1.90 12.53 -17.57
N LYS A 137 -1.08 12.63 -18.62
CA LYS A 137 -1.40 13.42 -19.82
C LYS A 137 -1.70 12.47 -20.95
N VAL A 138 -2.81 12.70 -21.65
CA VAL A 138 -3.26 11.90 -22.79
C VAL A 138 -3.38 12.82 -24.00
N ASN A 139 -2.78 12.43 -25.13
CA ASN A 139 -2.94 13.12 -26.41
C ASN A 139 -3.89 12.32 -27.31
N MET A 140 -5.07 12.90 -27.59
CA MET A 140 -6.09 12.30 -28.45
C MET A 140 -6.13 13.02 -29.80
N GLY A 141 -5.11 12.81 -30.64
CA GLY A 141 -5.09 13.36 -32.00
C GLY A 141 -5.13 14.89 -32.04
N GLY A 142 -4.40 15.57 -31.14
CA GLY A 142 -4.28 17.04 -31.10
C GLY A 142 -5.06 17.71 -29.96
N ILE A 143 -5.93 16.98 -29.25
CA ILE A 143 -6.57 17.46 -28.01
C ILE A 143 -5.86 16.83 -26.81
N GLY A 144 -5.19 17.65 -26.02
CA GLY A 144 -4.52 17.24 -24.79
C GLY A 144 -5.49 17.19 -23.60
N MET A 145 -5.53 16.07 -22.89
CA MET A 145 -6.29 15.88 -21.66
C MET A 145 -5.34 15.61 -20.49
N ASN A 146 -5.52 16.34 -19.39
CA ASN A 146 -4.77 16.15 -18.16
C ASN A 146 -5.68 15.60 -17.07
N MET A 147 -5.25 14.51 -16.44
CA MET A 147 -5.85 13.93 -15.26
C MET A 147 -4.84 13.99 -14.12
N THR A 148 -5.24 14.52 -12.97
CA THR A 148 -4.39 14.54 -11.77
C THR A 148 -5.11 13.91 -10.60
N VAL A 149 -4.45 12.98 -9.92
CA VAL A 149 -4.83 12.44 -8.62
C VAL A 149 -3.86 12.98 -7.58
N ASN A 150 -4.36 13.50 -6.47
CA ASN A 150 -3.54 13.91 -5.33
C ASN A 150 -4.09 13.26 -4.07
N ILE A 151 -3.19 12.81 -3.20
CA ILE A 151 -3.45 12.36 -1.85
C ILE A 151 -2.79 13.38 -0.94
N LEU A 152 -3.62 14.20 -0.30
CA LEU A 152 -3.20 15.39 0.42
C LEU A 152 -3.49 15.25 1.91
N ASN A 153 -2.76 16.01 2.72
CA ASN A 153 -3.01 16.16 4.16
C ASN A 153 -3.03 14.81 4.89
N ARG A 154 -2.11 13.90 4.51
CA ARG A 154 -2.00 12.59 5.17
C ARG A 154 -1.56 12.79 6.62
N LYS A 155 -2.33 12.28 7.57
CA LYS A 155 -2.05 12.44 9.00
C LYS A 155 -2.40 11.20 9.80
N VAL A 156 -1.50 10.82 10.69
CA VAL A 156 -1.74 9.77 11.69
C VAL A 156 -2.58 10.37 12.82
N GLU A 157 -3.88 10.14 12.80
CA GLU A 157 -4.81 10.79 13.72
C GLU A 157 -4.84 10.16 15.10
N LYS A 158 -4.82 8.83 15.18
CA LYS A 158 -4.94 8.07 16.42
C LYS A 158 -4.53 6.61 16.24
N ARG A 159 -4.59 5.85 17.33
CA ARG A 159 -4.59 4.39 17.33
C ARG A 159 -5.92 3.86 17.84
N GLU A 160 -6.41 2.77 17.27
CA GLU A 160 -7.58 2.06 17.77
C GLU A 160 -7.58 0.59 17.32
N GLU A 161 -8.23 -0.26 18.10
CA GLU A 161 -8.44 -1.66 17.73
C GLU A 161 -9.53 -1.80 16.67
N ILE A 162 -9.26 -2.56 15.62
CA ILE A 162 -10.21 -2.92 14.57
C ILE A 162 -10.35 -4.43 14.51
N THR A 163 -11.59 -4.90 14.69
CA THR A 163 -11.95 -6.30 14.49
C THR A 163 -12.47 -6.52 13.08
N THR A 164 -11.90 -7.52 12.41
CA THR A 164 -12.31 -8.02 11.11
C THR A 164 -12.46 -9.55 11.16
N PRO A 165 -12.95 -10.21 10.09
CA PRO A 165 -12.94 -11.68 10.03
C PRO A 165 -11.54 -12.30 10.15
N ALA A 166 -10.47 -11.55 9.83
CA ALA A 166 -9.09 -12.01 9.93
C ALA A 166 -8.50 -11.90 11.36
N GLY A 167 -9.18 -11.21 12.29
CA GLY A 167 -8.69 -11.01 13.65
C GLY A 167 -9.00 -9.62 14.20
N THR A 168 -8.37 -9.30 15.34
CA THR A 168 -8.41 -7.94 15.92
C THR A 168 -7.00 -7.37 15.90
N PHE A 169 -6.87 -6.13 15.44
CA PHE A 169 -5.59 -5.48 15.17
C PHE A 169 -5.56 -4.10 15.80
N ASP A 170 -4.48 -3.77 16.50
CA ASP A 170 -4.19 -2.40 16.93
C ASP A 170 -3.64 -1.60 15.74
N CYS A 171 -4.46 -0.67 15.24
CA CYS A 171 -4.23 0.03 14.00
C CYS A 171 -3.87 1.49 14.23
N TYR A 172 -2.90 1.99 13.48
CA TYR A 172 -2.78 3.42 13.22
C TYR A 172 -3.87 3.86 12.25
N VAL A 173 -4.55 4.96 12.58
CA VAL A 173 -5.58 5.56 11.74
C VAL A 173 -4.98 6.72 10.97
N ILE A 174 -4.86 6.57 9.65
CA ILE A 174 -4.35 7.60 8.75
C ILE A 174 -5.52 8.21 7.99
N THR A 175 -5.71 9.53 8.10
CA THR A 175 -6.69 10.27 7.30
C THR A 175 -6.01 11.08 6.22
N TYR A 176 -6.72 11.34 5.12
CA TYR A 176 -6.21 12.12 3.99
C TYR A 176 -7.36 12.64 3.13
N THR A 177 -7.06 13.58 2.24
CA THR A 177 -7.98 14.08 1.22
C THR A 177 -7.52 13.62 -0.15
N ASN A 178 -8.36 12.84 -0.82
CA ASN A 178 -8.20 12.54 -2.24
C ASN A 178 -8.72 13.70 -3.08
N GLN A 179 -7.97 14.06 -4.12
CA GLN A 179 -8.33 15.10 -5.06
C GLN A 179 -8.12 14.64 -6.49
N PHE A 180 -9.22 14.46 -7.21
CA PHE A 180 -9.24 14.11 -8.63
C PHE A 180 -9.53 15.34 -9.48
N LYS A 181 -8.67 15.63 -10.46
CA LYS A 181 -8.79 16.76 -11.39
C LYS A 181 -8.86 16.25 -12.83
N MET A 182 -9.96 16.53 -13.50
CA MET A 182 -10.17 16.20 -14.93
C MET A 182 -11.21 17.17 -15.49
N GLY A 183 -10.77 18.38 -15.87
CA GLY A 183 -11.63 19.53 -16.20
C GLY A 183 -12.34 20.15 -14.98
N MET A 184 -12.95 19.32 -14.14
CA MET A 184 -13.48 19.68 -12.82
C MET A 184 -12.67 19.01 -11.70
N THR A 185 -12.65 19.65 -10.52
CA THR A 185 -12.01 19.10 -9.32
C THR A 185 -13.05 18.42 -8.43
N LYS A 186 -12.85 17.15 -8.12
CA LYS A 186 -13.60 16.39 -7.12
C LYS A 186 -12.70 16.09 -5.93
N LYS A 187 -13.24 16.24 -4.73
CA LYS A 187 -12.57 15.93 -3.46
C LYS A 187 -13.42 14.96 -2.65
N PHE A 188 -12.76 14.02 -2.00
CA PHE A 188 -13.35 13.09 -1.05
C PHE A 188 -12.30 12.78 0.01
N ASP A 189 -12.75 12.53 1.23
CA ASP A 189 -11.84 12.23 2.34
C ASP A 189 -11.70 10.71 2.46
N GLY A 190 -10.51 10.26 2.82
CA GLY A 190 -10.17 8.85 2.98
C GLY A 190 -9.65 8.58 4.40
N LYS A 191 -9.85 7.35 4.85
CA LYS A 191 -9.29 6.85 6.10
C LYS A 191 -8.79 5.43 5.91
N GLN A 192 -7.59 5.17 6.41
CA GLN A 192 -6.93 3.87 6.41
C GLN A 192 -6.60 3.45 7.84
N TRP A 193 -6.71 2.16 8.10
CA TRP A 193 -6.29 1.53 9.33
C TRP A 193 -5.15 0.57 8.99
N ILE A 194 -3.96 0.87 9.49
CA ILE A 194 -2.74 0.14 9.19
C ILE A 194 -2.22 -0.54 10.47
N ALA A 195 -1.98 -1.84 10.41
CA ALA A 195 -1.45 -2.63 11.53
C ALA A 195 -0.05 -3.18 11.24
N ASP A 196 0.71 -3.36 12.32
CA ASP A 196 2.08 -3.90 12.31
C ASP A 196 2.10 -5.33 11.73
N GLY A 197 2.98 -5.58 10.75
CA GLY A 197 3.15 -6.87 10.07
C GLY A 197 1.95 -7.38 9.25
N VAL A 198 0.88 -6.58 9.10
CA VAL A 198 -0.36 -6.94 8.41
C VAL A 198 -0.66 -5.98 7.25
N GLY A 199 -0.36 -4.70 7.43
CA GLY A 199 -0.60 -3.65 6.44
C GLY A 199 -2.02 -3.10 6.57
N LEU A 200 -2.72 -2.95 5.44
CA LEU A 200 -4.07 -2.38 5.40
C LEU A 200 -5.11 -3.33 6.00
N VAL A 201 -5.65 -2.98 7.17
CA VAL A 201 -6.72 -3.72 7.84
C VAL A 201 -8.10 -3.26 7.37
N LYS A 202 -8.26 -1.94 7.15
CA LYS A 202 -9.51 -1.33 6.72
C LYS A 202 -9.26 -0.05 5.93
N HIS A 203 -10.16 0.27 5.00
CA HIS A 203 -10.18 1.52 4.27
C HIS A 203 -11.63 2.02 4.10
N GLU A 204 -11.83 3.34 4.17
CA GLU A 204 -13.10 3.99 3.86
C GLU A 204 -12.87 5.31 3.13
N ASP A 205 -13.61 5.52 2.03
CA ASP A 205 -13.74 6.82 1.38
C ASP A 205 -15.09 7.45 1.72
N TYR A 206 -15.11 8.75 1.97
CA TYR A 206 -16.29 9.51 2.37
C TYR A 206 -16.61 10.62 1.38
N ASN A 207 -17.90 10.83 1.12
CA ASN A 207 -18.34 12.03 0.42
C ASN A 207 -18.29 13.27 1.33
N LYS A 208 -18.53 14.45 0.76
CA LYS A 208 -18.58 15.73 1.48
C LYS A 208 -19.59 15.80 2.63
N LYS A 209 -20.54 14.85 2.73
CA LYS A 209 -21.53 14.75 3.81
C LYS A 209 -21.13 13.73 4.88
N GLY A 210 -19.92 13.19 4.83
CA GLY A 210 -19.42 12.17 5.76
C GLY A 210 -20.00 10.76 5.54
N LYS A 211 -20.70 10.52 4.43
CA LYS A 211 -21.22 9.18 4.11
C LYS A 211 -20.18 8.38 3.33
N VAL A 212 -19.97 7.13 3.76
CA VAL A 212 -19.11 6.16 3.07
C VAL A 212 -19.56 5.96 1.61
N LEU A 213 -18.60 6.09 0.70
CA LEU A 213 -18.75 5.87 -0.74
C LEU A 213 -18.33 4.45 -1.12
N ASN A 214 -17.20 4.02 -0.57
CA ASN A 214 -16.66 2.67 -0.70
C ASN A 214 -15.90 2.35 0.60
N SER A 215 -15.75 1.07 0.88
CA SER A 215 -14.92 0.60 1.98
C SER A 215 -14.27 -0.72 1.62
N SER A 216 -13.17 -1.04 2.27
CA SER A 216 -12.58 -2.37 2.20
C SER A 216 -12.07 -2.81 3.56
N MET A 217 -11.94 -4.12 3.75
CA MET A 217 -11.55 -4.72 5.01
C MET A 217 -10.78 -6.02 4.77
N LEU A 218 -9.75 -6.25 5.57
CA LEU A 218 -9.01 -7.50 5.63
C LEU A 218 -9.91 -8.62 6.14
N THR A 219 -10.10 -9.68 5.36
CA THR A 219 -11.01 -10.79 5.68
C THR A 219 -10.31 -12.13 5.86
N ALA A 220 -9.08 -12.27 5.35
CA ALA A 220 -8.21 -13.40 5.66
C ALA A 220 -6.76 -12.94 5.73
N PHE A 221 -5.95 -13.58 6.58
CA PHE A 221 -4.52 -13.34 6.69
C PHE A 221 -3.82 -14.64 7.14
N GLN A 222 -2.76 -15.01 6.44
CA GLN A 222 -1.94 -16.19 6.73
C GLN A 222 -0.49 -15.86 6.44
N LYS A 223 0.39 -16.05 7.43
CA LYS A 223 1.84 -15.94 7.22
C LYS A 223 2.38 -17.22 6.59
#